data_AF-A0A3D5NPF3-F1
#
_entry.id   AF-A0A3D5NPF3-F1
#
_cell.length_a   1.000
_cell.length_b   1.000
_cell.length_c   1.000
_cell.angle_alpha   90.00
_cell.angle_beta   90.00
_cell.angle_gamma   90.00
#
_symmetry.space_group_name_H-M   'P 1'
#
loop_
_entity.id
_entity.type
_entity.pdbx_description
1 polymer ?
#
loop_
_entity_poly.entity_id
_entity_poly.type
_entity_poly.pdbx_seq_one_letter_code
_entity_poly.pdbx_strand_id
1 'polypeptide(L)' 'DRNLPTQKSLELQVMEVREGVKQFPGKDPMITKTTRITGKGQQYFLNKFIKGDLA' A
#
# COMPACT_ATOMS: atom_id res chain seq x y z
N ASP A 1 -12.13 -5.84 -3.21
CA ASP A 1 -10.98 -5.01 -2.80
C ASP A 1 -10.10 -5.65 -1.73
N ARG A 2 -9.33 -6.69 -2.10
CA ARG A 2 -8.43 -7.38 -1.15
C ARG A 2 -7.05 -6.73 -0.99
N ASN A 3 -6.63 -5.92 -1.97
CA ASN A 3 -5.27 -5.36 -2.04
C ASN A 3 -5.23 -3.85 -1.72
N LEU A 4 -6.33 -3.27 -1.21
CA LEU A 4 -6.37 -1.88 -0.77
C LEU A 4 -6.02 -1.78 0.73
N PRO A 5 -5.35 -0.71 1.15
CA PRO A 5 -5.04 -0.49 2.56
C PRO A 5 -6.32 -0.21 3.33
N THR A 6 -6.34 -0.62 4.59
CA THR A 6 -7.42 -0.26 5.51
C THR A 6 -7.33 1.22 5.89
N GLN A 7 -8.45 1.81 6.32
CA GLN A 7 -8.51 3.19 6.82
C GLN A 7 -7.37 3.48 7.83
N LYS A 8 -7.20 2.60 8.81
CA LYS A 8 -6.14 2.68 9.82
C LYS A 8 -4.72 2.71 9.23
N SER A 9 -4.47 1.96 8.16
CA SER A 9 -3.14 1.90 7.54
C SER A 9 -2.78 3.20 6.82
N LEU A 10 -3.79 3.88 6.27
CA LEU A 10 -3.63 5.19 5.65
C LEU A 10 -3.42 6.29 6.70
N GLU A 11 -4.22 6.29 7.78
CA GLU A 11 -4.05 7.24 8.90
C GLU A 11 -2.69 7.13 9.56
N LEU A 12 -2.18 5.90 9.73
CA LEU A 12 -0.83 5.67 10.24
C LEU A 12 0.27 6.03 9.23
N GLN A 13 -0.09 6.32 7.98
CA GLN A 13 0.83 6.63 6.87
C GLN A 13 1.86 5.52 6.61
N VAL A 14 1.51 4.26 6.90
CA VAL A 14 2.39 3.10 6.68
C VAL A 14 2.28 2.54 5.26
N MET A 15 1.18 2.87 4.57
CA MET A 15 0.93 2.48 3.19
C MET A 15 0.40 3.69 2.40
N GLU A 16 0.67 3.71 1.11
CA GLU A 16 0.14 4.68 0.15
C GLU A 16 -0.54 3.95 -1.00
N VAL A 17 -1.56 4.57 -1.62
CA VAL A 17 -2.19 4.06 -2.84
C VAL A 17 -1.76 4.93 -4.00
N ARG A 18 -1.11 4.33 -4.98
CA ARG A 18 -0.83 4.98 -6.25
C ARG A 18 -1.88 4.56 -7.26
N GLU A 19 -2.59 5.54 -7.81
CA GLU A 19 -3.50 5.32 -8.92
C GLU A 19 -2.76 5.57 -10.23
N GLY A 20 -3.02 4.72 -11.22
CA GLY A 20 -2.49 4.84 -12.56
C GLY A 20 -3.61 4.60 -13.56
N VAL A 21 -3.53 5.27 -14.70
CA VAL A 21 -4.46 5.04 -15.80
C VAL A 21 -3.72 4.30 -16.90
N LYS A 22 -4.22 3.11 -17.25
CA LYS A 22 -3.72 2.35 -18.38
C LYS A 22 -4.66 2.57 -19.56
N GLN A 23 -4.13 3.23 -20.59
CA GLN A 23 -4.85 3.41 -21.84
C GLN A 23 -4.64 2.21 -22.76
N PHE A 24 -5.70 1.78 -23.41
CA PHE A 24 -5.67 0.72 -24.42
C PHE A 24 -6.23 1.29 -25.72
N PRO A 25 -5.63 0.98 -26.88
CA PRO A 25 -6.20 1.39 -28.17
C PRO A 25 -7.60 0.80 -28.36
N GLY A 26 -8.61 1.65 -28.54
CA GLY A 26 -9.99 1.24 -28.84
C GLY A 26 -10.81 0.69 -27.67
N LYS A 27 -10.35 0.86 -26.42
CA LYS A 27 -11.10 0.51 -25.21
C LYS A 27 -11.08 1.64 -24.21
N ASP A 28 -12.02 1.60 -23.27
CA ASP A 28 -12.05 2.56 -22.18
C ASP A 28 -10.78 2.48 -21.31
N PRO A 29 -10.31 3.62 -20.79
CA PRO A 29 -9.16 3.67 -19.91
C PRO A 29 -9.44 2.89 -18.62
N MET A 30 -8.48 2.05 -18.21
CA MET A 30 -8.59 1.27 -16.98
C MET A 30 -7.80 1.94 -15.85
N ILE A 31 -8.46 2.17 -14.72
CA ILE A 31 -7.82 2.70 -13.50
C ILE A 31 -7.25 1.52 -12.70
N THR A 32 -5.95 1.55 -12.48
CA THR A 32 -5.24 0.56 -11.64
C THR A 32 -4.84 1.22 -10.33
N LYS A 33 -5.16 0.58 -9.21
CA LYS A 33 -4.73 1.01 -7.87
C LYS A 33 -3.63 0.06 -7.38
N THR A 34 -2.51 0.61 -6.95
CA THR A 34 -1.39 -0.18 -6.40
C THR A 34 -1.01 0.36 -5.04
N THR A 35 -1.12 -0.49 -4.03
CA THR A 35 -0.73 -0.17 -2.66
C THR A 35 0.77 -0.38 -2.49
N ARG A 36 1.47 0.61 -1.94
CA ARG A 36 2.91 0.57 -1.66
C ARG A 36 3.16 0.82 -0.17
N ILE A 37 4.26 0.26 0.34
CA ILE A 37 4.70 0.49 1.72
C ILE A 37 5.59 1.74 1.75
N THR A 38 5.30 2.68 2.64
CA THR A 38 6.08 3.92 2.80
C THR A 38 7.37 3.66 3.60
N GLY A 39 8.32 4.60 3.61
CA GLY A 39 9.51 4.49 4.46
C GLY A 39 9.18 4.37 5.96
N LYS A 40 8.13 5.06 6.42
CA LYS A 40 7.57 4.90 7.77
C LYS A 40 6.98 3.52 7.98
N GLY A 41 6.26 3.00 6.98
CA GLY A 41 5.72 1.64 6.99
C GLY A 41 6.79 0.58 7.12
N GLN A 42 7.91 0.72 6.42
CA GLN A 42 9.04 -0.20 6.54
C GLN A 42 9.55 -0.28 7.98
N GLN A 43 9.83 0.86 8.62
CA GLN A 43 10.26 0.90 10.02
C GLN A 43 9.18 0.34 10.97
N TYR A 44 7.91 0.64 10.72
CA TYR A 44 6.78 0.14 11.50
C TYR A 44 6.71 -1.39 11.48
N PHE A 45 6.78 -2.00 10.28
CA PHE A 45 6.73 -3.45 10.14
C PHE A 45 8.01 -4.10 10.66
N LEU A 46 9.18 -3.52 10.42
CA LEU A 46 10.45 -3.98 10.99
C LEU A 46 10.36 -4.06 12.51
N ASN A 47 9.94 -2.98 13.17
CA ASN A 47 9.78 -2.94 14.63
C ASN A 47 8.71 -3.91 15.13
N LYS A 48 7.63 -4.09 14.37
CA LYS A 48 6.52 -4.96 14.75
C LYS A 48 6.89 -6.45 14.69
N PHE A 49 7.68 -6.85 13.70
CA PHE A 49 8.05 -8.26 13.50
C PHE A 49 9.33 -8.61 14.24
N ILE A 50 10.39 -7.79 14.18
CA ILE A 50 11.67 -8.10 14.83
C ILE A 50 11.57 -8.03 16.36
N LYS A 51 10.76 -7.13 16.94
CA LYS A 51 10.56 -7.13 18.40
C LYS A 51 9.80 -8.35 18.92
N GLY A 52 9.03 -9.03 18.05
CA GLY A 52 8.35 -10.28 18.41
C GLY A 52 9.28 -11.49 18.46
N ASP A 53 10.37 -11.47 17.67
CA ASP A 53 11.38 -12.53 17.63
C ASP A 53 12.44 -12.41 18.75
N LEU A 54 12.50 -11.26 19.44
CA LEU A 54 13.41 -10.99 20.56
C LEU A 54 12.77 -11.18 21.95
N ALA A 55 11.52 -11.66 22.00
CA ALA A 55 10.77 -11.91 23.24
C ALA A 55 10.83 -13.40 23.64
#